data_AF-A0AAE1UWK0-F1
#
_entry.id   AF-A0AAE1UWK0-F1
#
_cell.length_a   1.000
_cell.length_b   1.000
_cell.length_c   1.000
_cell.angle_alpha   90.00
_cell.angle_beta   90.00
_cell.angle_gamma   90.00
#
_symmetry.space_group_name_H-M   'P 1'
#
loop_
_entity.id
_entity.type
_entity.pdbx_description
1 polymer ?
#
loop_
_entity_poly.entity_id
_entity_poly.type
_entity_poly.pdbx_seq_one_letter_code
_entity_poly.pdbx_strand_id
1 'polypeptide(L)'
;MLEATRLKDILGQVRRMVRLSVEENKRVKEFSEIYGEAKERGFGRVFRSPTLFEDMVKCMLLCNCQWSRTLSMAEALCELQLELNCLSSAASFSVADNRNQLKGVTAESEHFTPRTPAGKESRKRARAYGCSRNVLERLAEVEEIVDEGKPDVSVAPAFSDGNEVAFRKGDIFQATTEVCEVSISAPLNPDPSEDRELSSFNQLGNFPSPKELAGLDESFLAKRCGLGYRAGRIINLAKGIVEGRIQLKELEEACSNSSLSNYDKMAEQLREIDGFGPFTCANVLMCLGYYHVIPTDSETIRHLKQVHAKTSTTSKTVQRDVEKIYGKYSPFQFLAYWSEVWHFYEGWFGKLSEMPHSQYKLITAANMRPKRMSNARS
;
A
#
# COMPACT_ATOMS: atom_id res chain seq x y z
N MET A 1 -8.79 29.79 -9.35
CA MET A 1 -8.26 29.37 -8.02
C MET A 1 -8.73 27.98 -7.62
N LEU A 2 -10.04 27.69 -7.59
CA LEU A 2 -10.56 26.35 -7.23
C LEU A 2 -9.98 25.20 -8.09
N GLU A 3 -9.86 25.40 -9.40
CA GLU A 3 -9.34 24.38 -10.32
C GLU A 3 -7.85 24.08 -10.11
N ALA A 4 -7.04 25.13 -9.84
CA ALA A 4 -5.63 24.98 -9.52
C ALA A 4 -5.40 24.25 -8.19
N THR A 5 -6.23 24.53 -7.16
CA THR A 5 -6.19 23.79 -5.89
C THR A 5 -6.57 22.32 -6.09
N ARG A 6 -7.63 22.04 -6.85
CA ARG A 6 -8.06 20.67 -7.16
C ARG A 6 -6.98 19.88 -7.89
N LEU A 7 -6.34 20.48 -8.89
CA LEU A 7 -5.26 19.83 -9.62
C LEU A 7 -4.07 19.51 -8.69
N LYS A 8 -3.71 20.44 -7.80
CA LYS A 8 -2.65 20.22 -6.81
C LYS A 8 -2.96 19.06 -5.87
N ASP A 9 -4.22 18.92 -5.43
CA ASP A 9 -4.65 17.82 -4.56
C ASP A 9 -4.59 16.48 -5.30
N ILE A 10 -5.07 16.41 -6.54
CA ILE A 10 -4.98 15.20 -7.38
C ILE A 10 -3.53 14.81 -7.61
N LEU A 11 -2.65 15.77 -7.95
CA LEU A 11 -1.23 15.50 -8.11
C LEU A 11 -0.59 14.99 -6.81
N GLY A 12 -1.00 15.52 -5.66
CA GLY A 12 -0.57 15.03 -4.35
C GLY A 12 -0.98 13.58 -4.12
N GLN A 13 -2.24 13.24 -4.41
CA GLN A 13 -2.75 11.86 -4.30
C GLN A 13 -2.04 10.91 -5.25
N VAL A 14 -1.89 11.25 -6.53
CA VAL A 14 -1.17 10.42 -7.50
C VAL A 14 0.27 10.20 -7.07
N ARG A 15 0.99 11.27 -6.72
CA ARG A 15 2.38 11.20 -6.22
C ARG A 15 2.50 10.22 -5.06
N ARG A 16 1.56 10.28 -4.13
CA ARG A 16 1.47 9.38 -2.98
C ARG A 16 1.20 7.93 -3.41
N MET A 17 0.21 7.69 -4.28
CA MET A 17 -0.19 6.36 -4.73
C MET A 17 0.96 5.61 -5.41
N VAL A 18 1.73 6.32 -6.26
CA VAL A 18 2.91 5.78 -6.96
C VAL A 18 4.24 6.03 -6.23
N ARG A 19 4.16 6.56 -5.00
CA ARG A 19 5.30 6.79 -4.09
C ARG A 19 6.43 7.66 -4.65
N LEU A 20 6.13 8.66 -5.45
CA LEU A 20 7.13 9.52 -6.11
C LEU A 20 7.67 10.59 -5.13
N SER A 21 8.49 10.18 -4.16
CA SER A 21 9.28 11.07 -3.28
C SER A 21 10.78 10.80 -3.42
N VAL A 22 11.61 11.73 -2.94
CA VAL A 22 13.08 11.61 -2.97
C VAL A 22 13.52 10.45 -2.09
N GLU A 23 12.89 10.28 -0.94
CA GLU A 23 13.16 9.24 0.05
C GLU A 23 12.80 7.86 -0.52
N GLU A 24 11.65 7.73 -1.17
CA GLU A 24 11.24 6.50 -1.84
C GLU A 24 12.16 6.18 -3.03
N ASN A 25 12.59 7.18 -3.81
CA ASN A 25 13.59 6.98 -4.86
C ASN A 25 14.89 6.40 -4.29
N LYS A 26 15.34 6.89 -3.12
CA LYS A 26 16.53 6.38 -2.44
C LYS A 26 16.34 4.94 -1.98
N ARG A 27 15.21 4.63 -1.33
CA ARG A 27 14.86 3.26 -0.90
C ARG A 27 14.85 2.26 -2.06
N VAL A 28 14.29 2.64 -3.22
CA VAL A 28 14.27 1.77 -4.41
C VAL A 28 15.67 1.46 -4.93
N LYS A 29 16.59 2.45 -4.91
CA LYS A 29 17.98 2.25 -5.31
C LYS A 29 18.70 1.29 -4.37
N GLU A 30 18.61 1.53 -3.07
CA GLU A 30 19.20 0.67 -2.03
C GLU A 30 18.65 -0.77 -2.11
N PHE A 31 17.33 -0.92 -2.28
CA PHE A 31 16.73 -2.23 -2.48
C PHE A 31 17.24 -2.93 -3.74
N SER A 32 17.42 -2.20 -4.83
CA SER A 32 17.94 -2.74 -6.09
C SER A 32 19.40 -3.20 -5.99
N GLU A 33 20.19 -2.57 -5.13
CA GLU A 33 21.57 -2.97 -4.83
C GLU A 33 21.60 -4.26 -3.99
N ILE A 34 20.66 -4.41 -3.05
CA ILE A 34 20.54 -5.61 -2.21
C ILE A 34 19.92 -6.80 -2.97
N TYR A 35 18.97 -6.55 -3.87
CA TYR A 35 18.23 -7.59 -4.60
C TYR A 35 18.16 -7.28 -6.10
N GLY A 36 19.26 -7.55 -6.80
CA GLY A 36 19.40 -7.27 -8.23
C GLY A 36 18.36 -7.95 -9.14
N GLU A 37 17.89 -9.15 -8.79
CA GLU A 37 16.86 -9.86 -9.55
C GLU A 37 15.52 -9.10 -9.57
N ALA A 38 15.17 -8.39 -8.48
CA ALA A 38 13.99 -7.52 -8.46
C ALA A 38 14.16 -6.34 -9.42
N LYS A 39 15.38 -5.78 -9.53
CA LYS A 39 15.71 -4.71 -10.47
C LYS A 39 15.57 -5.15 -11.92
N GLU A 40 16.08 -6.34 -12.27
CA GLU A 40 15.96 -6.92 -13.62
C GLU A 40 14.50 -7.12 -14.03
N ARG A 41 13.62 -7.40 -13.08
CA ARG A 41 12.16 -7.51 -13.28
C ARG A 41 11.42 -6.17 -13.26
N GLY A 42 12.11 -5.05 -13.01
CA GLY A 42 11.48 -3.74 -12.87
C GLY A 42 10.64 -3.56 -11.60
N PHE A 43 10.87 -4.37 -10.56
CA PHE A 43 10.14 -4.29 -9.30
C PHE A 43 10.87 -3.40 -8.27
N GLY A 44 10.12 -2.64 -7.48
CA GLY A 44 10.70 -1.85 -6.39
C GLY A 44 9.74 -0.95 -5.62
N ARG A 45 8.54 -0.69 -6.15
CA ARG A 45 7.53 0.16 -5.49
C ARG A 45 6.26 -0.61 -5.22
N VAL A 46 5.60 -0.24 -4.13
CA VAL A 46 4.30 -0.81 -3.74
C VAL A 46 3.26 0.29 -3.82
N PHE A 47 2.16 0.02 -4.50
CA PHE A 47 1.06 0.97 -4.65
C PHE A 47 0.38 1.28 -3.32
N ARG A 48 -0.15 2.50 -3.18
CA ARG A 48 -0.90 2.96 -1.99
C ARG A 48 -2.23 3.56 -2.40
N SER A 49 -3.15 3.67 -1.44
CA SER A 49 -4.39 4.40 -1.63
C SER A 49 -4.15 5.92 -1.67
N PRO A 50 -5.03 6.71 -2.31
CA PRO A 50 -5.00 8.18 -2.33
C PRO A 50 -4.87 8.85 -0.96
N THR A 51 -5.29 8.20 0.13
CA THR A 51 -5.19 8.72 1.50
C THR A 51 -4.71 7.64 2.48
N LEU A 52 -4.10 8.06 3.60
CA LEU A 52 -3.74 7.12 4.68
C LEU A 52 -5.00 6.51 5.34
N PHE A 53 -6.08 7.28 5.43
CA PHE A 53 -7.35 6.77 5.95
C PHE A 53 -7.85 5.57 5.15
N GLU A 54 -7.80 5.67 3.83
CA GLU A 54 -8.21 4.59 2.94
C GLU A 54 -7.29 3.37 3.06
N ASP A 55 -5.97 3.56 3.18
CA ASP A 55 -5.04 2.45 3.49
C ASP A 55 -5.44 1.75 4.79
N MET A 56 -5.71 2.51 5.85
CA MET A 56 -6.10 1.99 7.17
C MET A 56 -7.41 1.21 7.12
N VAL A 57 -8.44 1.75 6.47
CA VAL A 57 -9.74 1.07 6.34
C VAL A 57 -9.58 -0.19 5.48
N LYS A 58 -8.90 -0.13 4.33
CA LYS A 58 -8.66 -1.31 3.48
C LYS A 58 -7.89 -2.40 4.22
N CYS A 59 -6.94 -2.05 5.10
CA CYS A 59 -6.28 -3.02 5.97
C CYS A 59 -7.28 -3.73 6.91
N MET A 60 -8.25 -3.00 7.49
CA MET A 60 -9.32 -3.61 8.29
C MET A 60 -10.22 -4.53 7.46
N LEU A 61 -10.49 -4.18 6.19
CA LEU A 61 -11.29 -4.99 5.28
C LEU A 61 -10.58 -6.29 4.87
N LEU A 62 -9.25 -6.31 4.85
CA LEU A 62 -8.44 -7.49 4.56
C LEU A 62 -8.39 -8.50 5.71
N CYS A 63 -8.39 -8.01 6.97
CA CYS A 63 -8.31 -8.88 8.14
C CYS A 63 -9.41 -9.94 8.17
N ASN A 64 -9.08 -11.23 8.27
CA ASN A 64 -10.04 -12.33 8.37
C ASN A 64 -11.14 -12.29 7.28
N CYS A 65 -10.75 -12.00 6.04
CA CYS A 65 -11.66 -11.86 4.92
C CYS A 65 -11.11 -12.55 3.67
N GLN A 66 -12.00 -13.02 2.79
CA GLN A 66 -11.63 -13.50 1.46
C GLN A 66 -11.53 -12.31 0.51
N TRP A 67 -10.67 -12.42 -0.51
CA TRP A 67 -10.40 -11.33 -1.45
C TRP A 67 -11.66 -10.75 -2.11
N SER A 68 -12.54 -11.62 -2.63
CA SER A 68 -13.81 -11.19 -3.26
C SER A 68 -14.70 -10.39 -2.32
N ARG A 69 -14.76 -10.78 -1.04
CA ARG A 69 -15.54 -10.06 -0.02
C ARG A 69 -14.88 -8.73 0.35
N THR A 70 -13.55 -8.68 0.41
CA THR A 70 -12.82 -7.41 0.63
C THR A 70 -13.11 -6.41 -0.48
N LEU A 71 -13.08 -6.86 -1.75
CA LEU A 71 -13.44 -6.02 -2.89
C LEU A 71 -14.88 -5.50 -2.80
N SER A 72 -15.84 -6.39 -2.55
CA SER A 72 -17.26 -6.00 -2.41
C SER A 72 -17.50 -4.99 -1.27
N MET A 73 -16.83 -5.15 -0.12
CA MET A 73 -16.93 -4.17 0.98
C MET A 73 -16.34 -2.81 0.60
N ALA A 74 -15.22 -2.79 -0.14
CA ALA A 74 -14.57 -1.55 -0.57
C ALA A 74 -15.42 -0.83 -1.63
N GLU A 75 -15.97 -1.57 -2.59
CA GLU A 75 -16.90 -1.06 -3.61
C GLU A 75 -18.16 -0.46 -2.98
N ALA A 76 -18.79 -1.18 -2.05
CA ALA A 76 -19.99 -0.70 -1.36
C ALA A 76 -19.73 0.56 -0.51
N LEU A 77 -18.49 0.80 -0.04
CA LEU A 77 -18.12 2.05 0.61
C LEU A 77 -18.06 3.21 -0.41
N CYS A 78 -17.52 2.98 -1.60
CA CYS A 78 -17.50 3.98 -2.67
C CYS A 78 -18.91 4.32 -3.19
N GLU A 79 -19.78 3.32 -3.34
CA GLU A 79 -21.19 3.54 -3.67
C GLU A 79 -21.90 4.39 -2.60
N LEU A 80 -21.71 4.06 -1.32
CA LEU A 80 -22.27 4.82 -0.21
C LEU A 80 -21.80 6.28 -0.25
N GLN A 81 -20.54 6.53 -0.61
CA GLN A 81 -20.01 7.90 -0.74
C GLN A 81 -20.79 8.72 -1.78
N LEU A 82 -21.13 8.10 -2.91
CA LEU A 82 -21.94 8.74 -3.95
C LEU A 82 -23.34 9.07 -3.42
N GLU A 83 -23.98 8.12 -2.74
CA GLU A 83 -25.31 8.29 -2.12
C GLU A 83 -25.34 9.46 -1.13
N LEU A 84 -24.33 9.56 -0.25
CA LEU A 84 -24.22 10.65 0.72
C LEU A 84 -24.10 12.02 0.06
N ASN A 85 -23.38 12.12 -1.06
CA ASN A 85 -23.24 13.38 -1.80
C ASN A 85 -24.50 13.77 -2.58
N CYS A 86 -25.19 12.80 -3.19
CA CYS A 86 -26.47 13.04 -3.85
C CYS A 86 -27.51 13.58 -2.86
N LEU A 87 -27.58 13.02 -1.65
CA LEU A 87 -28.46 13.50 -0.59
C LEU A 87 -28.09 14.91 -0.11
N SER A 88 -26.80 15.21 0.01
CA SER A 88 -26.33 16.55 0.38
C SER A 88 -26.71 17.60 -0.67
N SER A 89 -26.57 17.26 -1.96
CA SER A 89 -26.96 18.10 -3.10
C SER A 89 -28.48 18.31 -3.14
N ALA A 90 -29.28 17.24 -3.02
CA ALA A 90 -30.73 17.33 -3.01
C ALA A 90 -31.27 18.16 -1.82
N ALA A 91 -30.67 18.02 -0.64
CA ALA A 91 -31.00 18.82 0.54
C ALA A 91 -30.64 20.30 0.38
N SER A 92 -29.69 20.65 -0.51
CA SER A 92 -29.38 22.05 -0.83
C SER A 92 -30.41 22.70 -1.77
N PHE A 93 -31.30 21.90 -2.40
CA PHE A 93 -32.35 22.37 -3.32
C PHE A 93 -33.76 22.39 -2.73
N SER A 94 -33.96 22.00 -1.47
CA SER A 94 -35.31 22.00 -0.85
C SER A 94 -35.38 22.83 0.44
N VAL A 95 -35.62 24.14 0.29
CA VAL A 95 -36.43 24.88 1.27
C VAL A 95 -37.87 24.77 0.82
N ALA A 96 -38.53 23.69 1.24
CA ALA A 96 -39.97 23.55 1.51
C ALA A 96 -40.34 22.07 1.47
N ASP A 97 -40.96 21.62 2.56
CA ASP A 97 -41.78 20.42 2.73
C ASP A 97 -41.37 19.12 2.02
N ASN A 98 -40.88 18.16 2.80
CA ASN A 98 -41.53 16.85 2.91
C ASN A 98 -40.88 16.00 4.00
N ARG A 99 -41.29 16.25 5.24
CA ARG A 99 -41.06 15.35 6.37
C ARG A 99 -42.07 14.20 6.31
N ASN A 100 -42.06 13.39 5.24
CA ASN A 100 -42.85 12.14 5.14
C ASN A 100 -42.53 11.28 3.88
N GLN A 101 -41.25 11.05 3.58
CA GLN A 101 -40.87 9.95 2.66
C GLN A 101 -39.69 9.15 3.22
N LEU A 102 -39.92 8.49 4.36
CA LEU A 102 -39.03 7.43 4.84
C LEU A 102 -39.85 6.19 5.21
N LYS A 103 -40.67 5.71 4.27
CA LYS A 103 -41.31 4.38 4.26
C LYS A 103 -41.61 4.03 2.81
N GLY A 104 -40.68 3.35 2.12
CA GLY A 104 -41.00 2.84 0.78
C GLY A 104 -39.83 2.71 -0.18
N VAL A 105 -38.71 2.11 0.23
CA VAL A 105 -37.82 1.41 -0.72
C VAL A 105 -37.40 0.10 -0.06
N THR A 106 -38.34 -0.84 0.01
CA THR A 106 -38.04 -2.26 0.11
C THR A 106 -37.89 -2.77 -1.32
N ALA A 107 -36.67 -2.72 -1.85
CA ALA A 107 -36.30 -3.57 -2.98
C ALA A 107 -35.81 -4.90 -2.39
N GLU A 108 -36.45 -5.98 -2.80
CA GLU A 108 -36.14 -7.34 -2.39
C GLU A 108 -34.71 -7.69 -2.82
N SER A 109 -33.77 -7.74 -1.87
CA SER A 109 -32.50 -8.43 -2.06
C SER A 109 -32.71 -9.88 -1.66
N GLU A 110 -32.68 -10.78 -2.64
CA GLU A 110 -32.71 -12.21 -2.40
C GLU A 110 -31.65 -12.64 -1.37
N HIS A 111 -32.09 -13.56 -0.54
CA HIS A 111 -31.46 -14.02 0.67
C HIS A 111 -30.13 -14.74 0.40
N PHE A 112 -29.01 -14.05 0.59
CA PHE A 112 -27.70 -14.70 0.76
C PHE A 112 -27.12 -14.33 2.12
N THR A 113 -27.36 -15.17 3.12
CA THR A 113 -26.64 -15.14 4.41
C THR A 113 -25.42 -16.04 4.35
N PRO A 114 -24.18 -15.51 4.30
CA PRO A 114 -23.01 -16.34 4.53
C PRO A 114 -22.92 -16.62 6.05
N ARG A 115 -23.33 -17.81 6.46
CA ARG A 115 -23.01 -18.35 7.79
C ARG A 115 -21.54 -18.73 7.82
N THR A 116 -20.66 -17.79 8.13
CA THR A 116 -19.29 -18.11 8.57
C THR A 116 -19.24 -17.88 10.08
N PRO A 117 -18.87 -18.90 10.89
CA PRO A 117 -18.83 -18.74 12.34
C PRO A 117 -17.87 -17.63 12.76
N ALA A 118 -18.32 -16.76 13.66
CA ALA A 118 -17.42 -15.92 14.43
C ALA A 118 -16.48 -16.83 15.23
N GLY A 119 -15.22 -16.93 14.81
CA GLY A 119 -14.18 -17.50 15.65
C GLY A 119 -14.16 -16.70 16.95
N LYS A 120 -14.43 -17.34 18.09
CA LYS A 120 -14.32 -16.72 19.41
C LYS A 120 -12.88 -16.24 19.58
N GLU A 121 -12.64 -14.93 19.49
CA GLU A 121 -11.41 -14.34 19.98
C GLU A 121 -11.37 -14.55 21.50
N SER A 122 -10.43 -15.36 21.96
CA SER A 122 -10.09 -15.41 23.37
C SER A 122 -9.37 -14.10 23.71
N ARG A 123 -9.90 -13.34 24.68
CA ARG A 123 -9.22 -12.19 25.29
C ARG A 123 -7.82 -12.62 25.72
N LYS A 124 -6.80 -12.31 24.93
CA LYS A 124 -5.40 -12.49 25.33
C LYS A 124 -4.86 -11.15 25.80
N ARG A 125 -4.37 -11.15 27.04
CA ARG A 125 -3.66 -10.02 27.67
C ARG A 125 -2.50 -9.59 26.78
N ALA A 126 -2.27 -8.27 26.70
CA ALA A 126 -1.09 -7.68 26.09
C ALA A 126 0.18 -8.41 26.55
N ARG A 127 0.92 -8.99 25.62
CA ARG A 127 2.26 -9.53 25.84
C ARG A 127 3.20 -8.78 24.90
N ALA A 128 4.24 -8.20 25.48
CA ALA A 128 5.33 -7.58 24.73
C ALA A 128 5.90 -8.59 23.73
N TYR A 129 5.80 -8.27 22.45
CA TYR A 129 6.52 -8.98 21.40
C TYR A 129 7.93 -8.41 21.38
N GLY A 130 8.87 -9.15 21.98
CA GLY A 130 10.28 -8.79 21.99
C GLY A 130 10.86 -8.85 20.58
N CYS A 131 11.37 -7.71 20.11
CA CYS A 131 12.33 -7.65 19.02
C CYS A 131 13.57 -8.47 19.42
N SER A 132 14.08 -9.31 18.51
CA SER A 132 15.20 -10.20 18.78
C SER A 132 16.47 -9.39 19.04
N ARG A 133 17.07 -9.54 20.23
CA ARG A 133 18.26 -8.79 20.69
C ARG A 133 19.47 -8.85 19.75
N ASN A 134 19.51 -9.82 18.83
CA ASN A 134 20.65 -10.04 17.91
C ASN A 134 20.67 -9.10 16.69
N VAL A 135 19.62 -8.29 16.46
CA VAL A 135 19.61 -7.29 15.37
C VAL A 135 20.27 -5.98 15.81
N LEU A 136 20.35 -5.71 17.11
CA LEU A 136 20.98 -4.51 17.68
C LEU A 136 22.50 -4.48 17.43
N GLU A 137 23.16 -5.65 17.46
CA GLU A 137 24.62 -5.74 17.35
C GLU A 137 25.14 -5.52 15.92
N ARG A 138 24.30 -5.75 14.88
CA ARG A 138 24.72 -5.61 13.47
C ARG A 138 24.41 -4.27 12.82
N LEU A 139 23.59 -3.44 13.46
CA LEU A 139 23.32 -2.07 13.00
C LEU A 139 24.26 -1.04 13.66
N ALA A 140 24.81 -1.36 14.83
CA ALA A 140 25.80 -0.52 15.51
C ALA A 140 27.14 -0.43 14.74
N GLU A 141 27.53 -1.48 14.00
CA GLU A 141 28.77 -1.49 13.20
C GLU A 141 28.71 -0.54 11.98
N VAL A 142 27.54 -0.04 11.59
CA VAL A 142 27.39 0.90 10.46
C VAL A 142 27.41 2.37 10.93
N GLU A 143 27.19 2.63 12.22
CA GLU A 143 27.19 4.00 12.78
C GLU A 143 28.59 4.46 13.26
N GLU A 144 29.58 3.58 13.35
CA GLU A 144 30.94 3.89 13.85
C GLU A 144 31.96 4.30 12.76
N ILE A 145 31.50 4.91 11.66
CA ILE A 145 32.38 5.59 10.69
C ILE A 145 31.90 7.02 10.50
N VAL A 146 32.08 7.85 11.53
CA VAL A 146 32.10 9.32 11.40
C VAL A 146 33.32 9.83 12.15
N ASP A 147 34.31 10.23 11.36
CA ASP A 147 35.61 10.78 11.73
C ASP A 147 35.45 12.19 12.36
N GLU A 148 35.87 12.35 13.62
CA GLU A 148 36.09 13.65 14.28
C GLU A 148 37.51 14.14 13.99
N GLY A 149 37.64 15.27 13.32
CA GLY A 149 38.91 15.70 12.72
C GLY A 149 39.84 16.63 13.50
N LYS A 150 40.80 17.17 12.72
CA LYS A 150 41.74 18.31 12.86
C LYS A 150 43.16 18.02 13.40
N PRO A 151 44.15 18.93 13.18
CA PRO A 151 44.52 19.70 11.97
C PRO A 151 46.06 19.74 11.69
N ASP A 152 46.45 20.46 10.64
CA ASP A 152 47.80 20.96 10.25
C ASP A 152 48.89 19.98 9.77
N VAL A 153 49.37 20.20 8.53
CA VAL A 153 50.74 20.66 8.21
C VAL A 153 50.85 20.95 6.69
N SER A 154 51.37 22.12 6.36
CA SER A 154 51.75 22.60 5.03
C SER A 154 52.93 21.83 4.41
N VAL A 155 52.99 21.71 3.08
CA VAL A 155 54.11 22.08 2.18
C VAL A 155 53.80 21.60 0.75
N ALA A 156 53.93 22.48 -0.25
CA ALA A 156 53.94 22.19 -1.69
C ALA A 156 55.39 22.19 -2.23
N PRO A 157 55.65 22.04 -3.54
CA PRO A 157 55.27 21.01 -4.52
C PRO A 157 56.52 20.38 -5.20
N ALA A 158 56.37 19.33 -6.02
CA ALA A 158 57.44 18.90 -6.94
C ALA A 158 56.89 18.40 -8.29
N PHE A 159 57.51 18.94 -9.35
CA PHE A 159 57.20 18.84 -10.78
C PHE A 159 57.86 17.65 -11.48
N SER A 160 57.49 17.51 -12.77
CA SER A 160 58.19 16.87 -13.92
C SER A 160 57.81 15.40 -14.16
N ASP A 161 57.55 14.88 -15.37
CA ASP A 161 57.69 15.28 -16.78
C ASP A 161 56.53 14.57 -17.54
N GLY A 162 55.94 15.02 -18.64
CA GLY A 162 56.53 15.60 -19.84
C GLY A 162 56.33 14.62 -21.02
N ASN A 163 55.23 14.80 -21.78
CA ASN A 163 55.21 14.56 -23.23
C ASN A 163 53.98 15.22 -23.87
N GLU A 164 54.21 16.38 -24.49
CA GLU A 164 53.30 17.03 -25.44
C GLU A 164 53.40 16.36 -26.81
N VAL A 165 52.29 16.26 -27.57
CA VAL A 165 52.26 16.69 -28.98
C VAL A 165 50.86 17.20 -29.38
N ALA A 166 50.83 18.49 -29.74
CA ALA A 166 50.01 19.21 -30.74
C ALA A 166 48.50 19.45 -30.58
N PHE A 167 48.20 20.74 -30.37
CA PHE A 167 46.94 21.46 -30.57
C PHE A 167 46.43 21.49 -32.03
N ARG A 168 45.10 21.50 -32.22
CA ARG A 168 44.41 22.55 -33.02
C ARG A 168 42.94 22.77 -32.59
N LYS A 169 42.78 23.92 -31.94
CA LYS A 169 41.65 24.87 -31.84
C LYS A 169 40.37 24.56 -32.66
N GLY A 170 39.25 24.51 -31.95
CA GLY A 170 37.88 24.59 -32.47
C GLY A 170 36.90 24.91 -31.33
N ASP A 171 36.84 26.19 -30.99
CA ASP A 171 35.79 26.99 -30.33
C ASP A 171 34.75 26.33 -29.38
N ILE A 172 34.89 26.71 -28.10
CA ILE A 172 33.86 27.29 -27.20
C ILE A 172 32.40 27.18 -27.69
N PHE A 173 31.53 26.50 -26.91
CA PHE A 173 30.19 27.04 -26.58
C PHE A 173 29.59 26.37 -25.32
N GLN A 174 29.54 27.18 -24.26
CA GLN A 174 28.44 27.40 -23.31
C GLN A 174 27.48 26.24 -22.96
N ALA A 175 27.47 25.93 -21.67
CA ALA A 175 26.45 25.14 -21.00
C ALA A 175 25.04 25.73 -21.18
N THR A 176 24.10 24.89 -21.62
CA THR A 176 22.66 25.13 -21.47
C THR A 176 21.98 23.86 -21.00
N THR A 177 21.25 24.01 -19.89
CA THR A 177 20.34 23.06 -19.27
C THR A 177 19.26 22.61 -20.26
N GLU A 178 19.30 21.37 -20.72
CA GLU A 178 18.18 20.77 -21.45
C GLU A 178 17.14 20.21 -20.47
N VAL A 179 16.02 20.94 -20.42
CA VAL A 179 14.75 20.49 -19.87
C VAL A 179 14.13 19.57 -20.91
N CYS A 180 13.98 18.27 -20.61
CA CYS A 180 13.23 17.35 -21.46
C CYS A 180 11.73 17.72 -21.43
N GLU A 181 11.28 18.42 -22.46
CA GLU A 181 9.89 18.71 -22.74
C GLU A 181 9.21 17.44 -23.27
N VAL A 182 8.37 16.81 -22.44
CA VAL A 182 7.55 15.66 -22.88
C VAL A 182 6.40 16.20 -23.72
N SER A 183 6.51 16.04 -25.04
CA SER A 183 5.47 16.38 -26.00
C SER A 183 4.25 15.47 -25.83
N ILE A 184 3.15 16.01 -25.29
CA ILE A 184 1.83 15.36 -25.26
C ILE A 184 1.21 15.56 -26.65
N SER A 185 1.47 14.64 -27.57
CA SER A 185 0.70 14.56 -28.82
C SER A 185 0.65 13.13 -29.36
N ALA A 186 -0.17 12.31 -28.71
CA ALA A 186 -0.76 11.14 -29.35
C ALA A 186 -2.21 11.03 -28.86
N PRO A 187 -3.22 11.11 -29.74
CA PRO A 187 -4.58 10.80 -29.34
C PRO A 187 -4.64 9.29 -29.06
N LEU A 188 -4.76 8.94 -27.79
CA LEU A 188 -5.26 7.64 -27.38
C LEU A 188 -6.69 7.55 -27.90
N ASN A 189 -6.90 6.81 -29.00
CA ASN A 189 -8.23 6.37 -29.39
C ASN A 189 -8.53 5.12 -28.55
N PRO A 190 -9.36 5.20 -27.49
CA PRO A 190 -9.71 4.04 -26.70
C PRO A 190 -10.58 3.10 -27.55
N ASP A 191 -10.43 1.80 -27.33
CA ASP A 191 -11.29 0.79 -27.95
C ASP A 191 -12.75 1.00 -27.49
N PRO A 192 -13.77 0.95 -28.39
CA PRO A 192 -15.19 1.09 -28.01
C PRO A 192 -15.68 0.10 -26.92
N SER A 193 -14.94 -0.99 -26.69
CA SER A 193 -15.19 -1.91 -25.57
C SER A 193 -14.74 -1.37 -24.21
N GLU A 194 -13.72 -0.50 -24.16
CA GLU A 194 -13.30 0.23 -22.95
C GLU A 194 -14.32 1.30 -22.55
N ASP A 195 -14.98 1.95 -23.52
CA ASP A 195 -16.02 2.97 -23.26
C ASP A 195 -17.23 2.40 -22.48
N ARG A 196 -17.59 1.13 -22.73
CA ARG A 196 -18.65 0.46 -21.95
C ARG A 196 -18.24 0.16 -20.51
N GLU A 197 -16.98 -0.21 -20.26
CA GLU A 197 -16.51 -0.44 -18.88
C GLU A 197 -16.23 0.88 -18.14
N LEU A 198 -15.70 1.91 -18.80
CA LEU A 198 -15.59 3.27 -18.26
C LEU A 198 -16.96 3.83 -17.82
N SER A 199 -18.03 3.46 -18.54
CA SER A 199 -19.39 3.86 -18.16
C SER A 199 -19.88 3.28 -16.83
N SER A 200 -19.31 2.17 -16.35
CA SER A 200 -19.59 1.62 -15.02
C SER A 200 -18.85 2.38 -13.91
N PHE A 201 -17.63 2.88 -14.19
CA PHE A 201 -16.90 3.77 -13.28
C PHE A 201 -17.59 5.12 -13.07
N ASN A 202 -18.39 5.57 -14.03
CA ASN A 202 -19.21 6.79 -13.87
C ASN A 202 -20.30 6.67 -12.79
N GLN A 203 -20.49 5.49 -12.19
CA GLN A 203 -21.46 5.24 -11.11
C GLN A 203 -20.81 4.98 -9.74
N LEU A 204 -19.48 4.98 -9.62
CA LEU A 204 -18.81 4.83 -8.32
C LEU A 204 -18.38 6.19 -7.78
N GLY A 205 -18.65 6.41 -6.49
CA GLY A 205 -18.14 7.55 -5.74
C GLY A 205 -16.66 7.41 -5.38
N ASN A 206 -16.13 8.44 -4.71
CA ASN A 206 -14.82 8.35 -4.08
C ASN A 206 -14.86 7.38 -2.90
N PHE A 207 -13.71 7.01 -2.34
CA PHE A 207 -13.70 6.40 -1.02
C PHE A 207 -14.19 7.41 0.03
N PRO A 208 -15.09 7.03 0.97
CA PRO A 208 -15.59 7.95 1.98
C PRO A 208 -14.49 8.58 2.81
N SER A 209 -14.62 9.87 3.11
CA SER A 209 -13.78 10.58 4.05
C SER A 209 -14.14 10.24 5.50
N PRO A 210 -13.23 10.49 6.47
CA PRO A 210 -13.55 10.36 7.89
C PRO A 210 -14.77 11.18 8.32
N LYS A 211 -14.97 12.38 7.73
CA LYS A 211 -16.09 13.26 8.05
C LYS A 211 -17.43 12.67 7.61
N GLU A 212 -17.47 12.08 6.42
CA GLU A 212 -18.68 11.42 5.89
C GLU A 212 -19.07 10.20 6.73
N LEU A 213 -18.09 9.45 7.28
CA LEU A 213 -18.37 8.24 8.07
C LEU A 213 -18.60 8.49 9.57
N ALA A 214 -17.98 9.50 10.16
CA ALA A 214 -17.99 9.70 11.61
C ALA A 214 -19.40 9.92 12.21
N GLY A 215 -20.32 10.47 11.42
CA GLY A 215 -21.70 10.75 11.82
C GLY A 215 -22.70 9.61 11.57
N LEU A 216 -22.28 8.52 10.93
CA LEU A 216 -23.18 7.43 10.58
C LEU A 216 -23.46 6.50 11.76
N ASP A 217 -24.61 5.84 11.70
CA ASP A 217 -24.95 4.74 12.62
C ASP A 217 -24.18 3.46 12.24
N GLU A 218 -23.71 2.74 13.25
CA GLU A 218 -22.93 1.51 13.06
C GLU A 218 -23.75 0.41 12.40
N SER A 219 -24.99 0.20 12.82
CA SER A 219 -25.84 -0.85 12.28
C SER A 219 -26.21 -0.58 10.83
N PHE A 220 -26.42 0.70 10.49
CA PHE A 220 -26.62 1.16 9.13
C PHE A 220 -25.39 0.86 8.26
N LEU A 221 -24.20 1.31 8.67
CA LEU A 221 -22.96 1.11 7.90
C LEU A 221 -22.64 -0.39 7.74
N ALA A 222 -22.82 -1.18 8.80
CA ALA A 222 -22.63 -2.64 8.77
C ALA A 222 -23.53 -3.32 7.75
N LYS A 223 -24.81 -2.91 7.71
CA LYS A 223 -25.82 -3.48 6.81
C LYS A 223 -25.61 -3.03 5.36
N ARG A 224 -25.45 -1.73 5.12
CA ARG A 224 -25.33 -1.14 3.77
C ARG A 224 -24.09 -1.62 3.01
N CYS A 225 -22.95 -1.74 3.71
CA CYS A 225 -21.68 -2.08 3.09
C CYS A 225 -21.21 -3.51 3.40
N GLY A 226 -22.01 -4.34 4.08
CA GLY A 226 -21.68 -5.74 4.37
C GLY A 226 -20.46 -5.93 5.31
N LEU A 227 -20.11 -4.91 6.09
CA LEU A 227 -18.87 -4.83 6.87
C LEU A 227 -18.87 -5.74 8.10
N GLY A 228 -20.05 -6.11 8.60
CA GLY A 228 -20.21 -6.85 9.85
C GLY A 228 -19.56 -6.12 11.02
N TYR A 229 -18.80 -6.83 11.86
CA TYR A 229 -18.14 -6.27 13.04
C TYR A 229 -17.11 -5.16 12.75
N ARG A 230 -16.72 -4.98 11.48
CA ARG A 230 -15.75 -3.94 11.08
C ARG A 230 -16.36 -2.54 11.08
N ALA A 231 -17.69 -2.43 10.94
CA ALA A 231 -18.37 -1.13 10.85
C ALA A 231 -18.08 -0.24 12.06
N GLY A 232 -18.24 -0.78 13.28
CA GLY A 232 -17.96 -0.02 14.51
C GLY A 232 -16.51 0.44 14.59
N ARG A 233 -15.56 -0.41 14.17
CA ARG A 233 -14.13 -0.09 14.16
C ARG A 233 -13.81 1.05 13.18
N ILE A 234 -14.40 1.00 11.98
CA ILE A 234 -14.25 2.04 10.96
C ILE A 234 -14.85 3.37 11.44
N ILE A 235 -16.04 3.35 12.06
CA ILE A 235 -16.66 4.55 12.64
C ILE A 235 -15.81 5.12 13.78
N ASN A 236 -15.29 4.27 14.67
CA ASN A 236 -14.43 4.70 15.77
C ASN A 236 -13.13 5.34 15.27
N LEU A 237 -12.52 4.78 14.22
CA LEU A 237 -11.37 5.37 13.54
C LEU A 237 -11.74 6.74 12.94
N ALA A 238 -12.85 6.81 12.19
CA ALA A 238 -13.32 8.04 11.57
C ALA A 238 -13.57 9.15 12.61
N LYS A 239 -14.26 8.84 13.71
CA LYS A 239 -14.48 9.74 14.84
C LYS A 239 -13.17 10.19 15.47
N GLY A 240 -12.23 9.26 15.72
CA GLY A 240 -10.92 9.60 16.28
C GLY A 240 -10.13 10.58 15.42
N ILE A 241 -10.26 10.49 14.10
CA ILE A 241 -9.63 11.45 13.18
C ILE A 241 -10.35 12.80 13.19
N VAL A 242 -11.69 12.80 13.13
CA VAL A 242 -12.49 14.04 13.12
C VAL A 242 -12.34 14.82 14.43
N GLU A 243 -12.26 14.12 15.56
CA GLU A 243 -12.04 14.71 16.90
C GLU A 243 -10.58 15.10 17.16
N GLY A 244 -9.66 14.82 16.23
CA GLY A 244 -8.23 15.15 16.36
C GLY A 244 -7.42 14.21 17.27
N ARG A 245 -8.03 13.13 17.78
CA ARG A 245 -7.31 12.10 18.57
C ARG A 245 -6.31 11.31 17.73
N ILE A 246 -6.55 11.19 16.42
CA ILE A 246 -5.67 10.51 15.47
C ILE A 246 -5.28 11.51 14.37
N GLN A 247 -4.03 11.93 14.36
CA GLN A 247 -3.52 12.94 13.44
C GLN A 247 -2.79 12.28 12.25
N LEU A 248 -3.53 12.02 11.17
CA LEU A 248 -3.01 11.27 10.00
C LEU A 248 -1.79 11.93 9.34
N LYS A 249 -1.77 13.26 9.24
CA LYS A 249 -0.65 13.99 8.63
C LYS A 249 0.64 13.81 9.43
N GLU A 250 0.55 13.96 10.75
CA GLU A 250 1.69 13.76 11.64
C GLU A 250 2.21 12.31 11.59
N LEU A 251 1.31 11.33 11.50
CA LEU A 251 1.67 9.93 11.30
C LEU A 251 2.46 9.73 9.99
N GLU A 252 2.07 10.37 8.88
CA GLU A 252 2.80 10.26 7.61
C GLU A 252 4.15 10.96 7.65
N GLU A 253 4.19 12.17 8.21
CA GLU A 253 5.41 12.96 8.34
C GLU A 253 6.43 12.27 9.24
N ALA A 254 5.99 11.71 10.37
CA ALA A 254 6.84 10.93 11.28
C ALA A 254 7.45 9.69 10.61
N CYS A 255 6.78 9.12 9.60
CA CYS A 255 7.26 7.96 8.86
C CYS A 255 8.17 8.32 7.68
N SER A 256 8.28 9.60 7.32
CA SER A 256 9.10 10.04 6.18
C SER A 256 10.59 9.76 6.42
N ASN A 257 11.04 9.86 7.68
CA ASN A 257 12.38 9.48 8.13
C ASN A 257 12.36 8.10 8.80
N SER A 258 12.61 7.05 8.02
CA SER A 258 12.52 5.67 8.50
C SER A 258 13.71 5.32 9.40
N SER A 259 13.42 5.03 10.67
CA SER A 259 14.34 4.41 11.63
C SER A 259 13.61 3.28 12.37
N LEU A 260 14.34 2.30 12.88
CA LEU A 260 13.76 1.18 13.63
C LEU A 260 13.05 1.66 14.91
N SER A 261 13.62 2.66 15.60
CA SER A 261 13.01 3.26 16.79
C SER A 261 11.68 3.96 16.47
N ASN A 262 11.58 4.57 15.28
CA ASN A 262 10.34 5.16 14.81
C ASN A 262 9.29 4.08 14.53
N TYR A 263 9.67 2.92 13.98
CA TYR A 263 8.73 1.83 13.72
C TYR A 263 8.03 1.35 14.99
N ASP A 264 8.80 1.00 16.05
CA ASP A 264 8.21 0.45 17.28
C ASP A 264 7.24 1.44 17.93
N LYS A 265 7.61 2.73 17.96
CA LYS A 265 6.75 3.81 18.45
C LYS A 265 5.46 3.93 17.62
N MET A 266 5.57 3.92 16.29
CA MET A 266 4.38 4.01 15.42
C MET A 266 3.50 2.77 15.55
N ALA A 267 4.10 1.58 15.66
CA ALA A 267 3.39 0.33 15.87
C ALA A 267 2.65 0.33 17.22
N GLU A 268 3.24 0.87 18.28
CA GLU A 268 2.57 1.10 19.56
C GLU A 268 1.36 2.02 19.41
N GLN A 269 1.52 3.17 18.79
CA GLN A 269 0.43 4.12 18.57
C GLN A 269 -0.70 3.53 17.74
N LEU A 270 -0.37 2.79 16.68
CA LEU A 270 -1.37 2.13 15.83
C LEU A 270 -2.13 1.03 16.58
N ARG A 271 -1.47 0.27 17.48
CA ARG A 271 -2.11 -0.79 18.28
C ARG A 271 -3.18 -0.30 19.24
N GLU A 272 -3.15 0.98 19.63
CA GLU A 272 -4.20 1.59 20.46
C GLU A 272 -5.51 1.81 19.70
N ILE A 273 -5.48 1.73 18.37
CA ILE A 273 -6.67 1.87 17.53
C ILE A 273 -7.44 0.54 17.52
N ASP A 274 -8.74 0.58 17.83
CA ASP A 274 -9.58 -0.62 17.77
C ASP A 274 -9.56 -1.25 16.37
N GLY A 275 -9.24 -2.54 16.31
CA GLY A 275 -9.05 -3.29 15.07
C GLY A 275 -7.62 -3.35 14.53
N PHE A 276 -6.67 -2.68 15.17
CA PHE A 276 -5.28 -2.71 14.75
C PHE A 276 -4.49 -3.78 15.51
N GLY A 277 -4.60 -5.02 15.01
CA GLY A 277 -3.71 -6.10 15.43
C GLY A 277 -2.32 -6.01 14.78
N PRO A 278 -1.39 -6.93 15.12
CA PRO A 278 -0.05 -6.95 14.54
C PRO A 278 -0.04 -6.99 13.00
N PHE A 279 -0.96 -7.75 12.39
CA PHE A 279 -1.10 -7.81 10.94
C PHE A 279 -1.55 -6.47 10.34
N THR A 280 -2.58 -5.84 10.90
CA THR A 280 -3.09 -4.54 10.43
C THR A 280 -2.02 -3.46 10.56
N CYS A 281 -1.33 -3.41 11.70
CA CYS A 281 -0.25 -2.45 11.95
C CYS A 281 0.88 -2.61 10.93
N ALA A 282 1.35 -3.85 10.70
CA ALA A 282 2.41 -4.12 9.74
C ALA A 282 2.03 -3.70 8.31
N ASN A 283 0.79 -3.95 7.87
CA ASN A 283 0.32 -3.49 6.56
C ASN A 283 0.28 -1.97 6.45
N VAL A 284 -0.23 -1.27 7.47
CA VAL A 284 -0.29 0.20 7.46
C VAL A 284 1.12 0.80 7.48
N LEU A 285 2.05 0.25 8.27
CA LEU A 285 3.43 0.71 8.32
C LEU A 285 4.19 0.39 7.03
N MET A 286 3.88 -0.72 6.36
CA MET A 286 4.36 -1.01 5.00
C MET A 286 3.85 0.05 4.01
N CYS A 287 2.58 0.44 4.08
CA CYS A 287 2.05 1.57 3.31
C CYS A 287 2.84 2.86 3.59
N LEU A 288 3.37 3.03 4.81
CA LEU A 288 4.18 4.18 5.22
C LEU A 288 5.69 4.04 4.92
N GLY A 289 6.12 2.95 4.26
CA GLY A 289 7.52 2.77 3.82
C GLY A 289 8.40 1.92 4.74
N TYR A 290 7.81 1.28 5.76
CA TYR A 290 8.53 0.30 6.58
C TYR A 290 8.44 -1.10 5.97
N TYR A 291 9.56 -1.55 5.39
CA TYR A 291 9.62 -2.84 4.69
C TYR A 291 10.26 -3.97 5.48
N HIS A 292 10.71 -3.70 6.71
CA HIS A 292 11.46 -4.70 7.49
C HIS A 292 10.56 -5.75 8.15
N VAL A 293 9.25 -5.53 8.20
CA VAL A 293 8.27 -6.49 8.72
C VAL A 293 7.35 -6.97 7.61
N ILE A 294 7.22 -8.29 7.47
CA ILE A 294 6.28 -8.93 6.56
C ILE A 294 4.94 -9.15 7.29
N PRO A 295 3.83 -8.53 6.85
CA PRO A 295 2.51 -8.78 7.42
C PRO A 295 2.07 -10.22 7.14
N THR A 296 2.29 -11.10 8.11
CA THR A 296 2.07 -12.54 7.94
C THR A 296 0.58 -12.91 8.02
N ASP A 297 0.11 -13.63 7.01
CA ASP A 297 -1.26 -14.14 6.90
C ASP A 297 -1.29 -15.57 6.30
N SER A 298 -2.49 -16.03 5.94
CA SER A 298 -2.66 -17.34 5.28
C SER A 298 -1.94 -17.43 3.95
N GLU A 299 -1.84 -16.32 3.21
CA GLU A 299 -1.16 -16.30 1.92
C GLU A 299 0.36 -16.41 2.09
N THR A 300 0.91 -15.75 3.10
CA THR A 300 2.31 -15.88 3.51
C THR A 300 2.63 -17.34 3.83
N ILE A 301 1.78 -18.02 4.61
CA ILE A 301 1.95 -19.43 4.96
C ILE A 301 1.91 -20.32 3.71
N ARG A 302 0.94 -20.08 2.80
CA ARG A 302 0.84 -20.80 1.53
C ARG A 302 2.11 -20.65 0.71
N HIS A 303 2.58 -19.42 0.55
CA HIS A 303 3.77 -19.09 -0.24
C HIS A 303 5.01 -19.80 0.30
N LEU A 304 5.26 -19.73 1.61
CA LEU A 304 6.37 -20.44 2.26
C LEU A 304 6.29 -21.96 2.07
N LYS A 305 5.07 -22.51 2.06
CA LYS A 305 4.88 -23.95 1.82
C LYS A 305 5.17 -24.35 0.38
N GLN A 306 4.68 -23.59 -0.59
CA GLN A 306 4.75 -23.96 -2.01
C GLN A 306 6.09 -23.61 -2.65
N VAL A 307 6.69 -22.49 -2.27
CA VAL A 307 7.95 -21.99 -2.88
C VAL A 307 9.17 -22.41 -2.05
N HIS A 308 9.06 -22.44 -0.73
CA HIS A 308 10.19 -22.71 0.18
C HIS A 308 10.11 -24.08 0.89
N ALA A 309 9.13 -24.92 0.52
CA ALA A 309 8.88 -26.23 1.11
C ALA A 309 8.78 -26.22 2.66
N LYS A 310 8.29 -25.13 3.25
CA LYS A 310 8.11 -25.01 4.70
C LYS A 310 6.81 -25.64 5.17
N THR A 311 6.85 -26.23 6.36
CA THR A 311 5.69 -26.87 7.01
C THR A 311 5.16 -26.08 8.20
N SER A 312 5.68 -24.87 8.41
CA SER A 312 5.27 -23.98 9.50
C SER A 312 3.79 -23.60 9.41
N THR A 313 3.07 -23.83 10.51
CA THR A 313 1.64 -23.49 10.64
C THR A 313 1.33 -22.51 11.76
N THR A 314 2.28 -22.25 12.66
CA THR A 314 2.09 -21.33 13.79
C THR A 314 2.76 -19.98 13.52
N SER A 315 2.20 -18.90 14.06
CA SER A 315 2.77 -17.55 13.92
C SER A 315 4.26 -17.49 14.30
N LYS A 316 4.69 -18.17 15.37
CA LYS A 316 6.11 -18.18 15.79
C LYS A 316 7.02 -18.92 14.81
N THR A 317 6.57 -20.06 14.28
CA THR A 317 7.37 -20.85 13.34
C THR A 317 7.45 -20.17 11.98
N VAL A 318 6.35 -19.55 11.54
CA VAL A 318 6.31 -18.75 10.32
C VAL A 318 7.25 -17.55 10.42
N GLN A 319 7.24 -16.80 11.52
CA GLN A 319 8.16 -15.68 11.70
C GLN A 319 9.63 -16.11 11.62
N ARG A 320 9.97 -17.28 12.18
CA ARG A 320 11.34 -17.82 12.09
C ARG A 320 11.72 -18.16 10.65
N ASP A 321 10.82 -18.76 9.89
CA ASP A 321 11.08 -19.09 8.49
C ASP A 321 11.20 -17.82 7.64
N VAL A 322 10.32 -16.84 7.86
CA VAL A 322 10.37 -15.52 7.22
C VAL A 322 11.72 -14.87 7.48
N GLU A 323 12.17 -14.82 8.74
CA GLU A 323 13.47 -14.26 9.10
C GLU A 323 14.62 -15.00 8.43
N LYS A 324 14.58 -16.34 8.42
CA LYS A 324 15.62 -17.17 7.81
C LYS A 324 15.73 -16.96 6.28
N ILE A 325 14.60 -16.77 5.60
CA ILE A 325 14.54 -16.65 4.14
C ILE A 325 14.82 -15.21 3.71
N TYR A 326 14.13 -14.25 4.32
CA TYR A 326 14.10 -12.87 3.87
C TYR A 326 14.99 -11.93 4.69
N GLY A 327 15.46 -12.31 5.87
CA GLY A 327 16.27 -11.44 6.75
C GLY A 327 17.54 -10.90 6.09
N LYS A 328 18.10 -11.62 5.11
CA LYS A 328 19.23 -11.16 4.28
C LYS A 328 18.94 -9.92 3.43
N TYR A 329 17.67 -9.58 3.21
CA TYR A 329 17.25 -8.40 2.45
C TYR A 329 16.99 -7.18 3.33
N SER A 330 17.42 -7.18 4.59
CA SER A 330 17.20 -6.06 5.52
C SER A 330 17.68 -4.72 4.94
N PRO A 331 16.91 -3.62 5.08
CA PRO A 331 15.59 -3.49 5.74
C PRO A 331 14.37 -3.70 4.80
N PHE A 332 14.55 -4.35 3.66
CA PHE A 332 13.58 -4.51 2.58
C PHE A 332 12.96 -5.91 2.49
N GLN A 333 12.86 -6.63 3.61
CA GLN A 333 12.32 -8.00 3.70
C GLN A 333 10.97 -8.13 2.98
N PHE A 334 10.05 -7.19 3.21
CA PHE A 334 8.74 -7.17 2.57
C PHE A 334 8.81 -6.99 1.06
N LEU A 335 9.67 -6.12 0.54
CA LEU A 335 9.80 -5.91 -0.91
C LEU A 335 10.32 -7.17 -1.61
N ALA A 336 11.30 -7.85 -1.02
CA ALA A 336 11.80 -9.11 -1.55
C ALA A 336 10.73 -10.22 -1.53
N TYR A 337 10.03 -10.37 -0.40
CA TYR A 337 8.89 -11.28 -0.28
C TYR A 337 7.80 -10.98 -1.32
N TRP A 338 7.41 -9.72 -1.44
CA TRP A 338 6.34 -9.31 -2.36
C TRP A 338 6.74 -9.51 -3.81
N SER A 339 7.99 -9.22 -4.18
CA SER A 339 8.53 -9.51 -5.51
C SER A 339 8.45 -11.00 -5.86
N GLU A 340 8.80 -11.88 -4.93
CA GLU A 340 8.75 -13.33 -5.15
C GLU A 340 7.30 -13.85 -5.24
N VAL A 341 6.40 -13.32 -4.41
CA VAL A 341 4.96 -13.62 -4.50
C VAL A 341 4.41 -13.20 -5.87
N TRP A 342 4.69 -11.99 -6.32
CA TRP A 342 4.25 -11.50 -7.63
C TRP A 342 4.79 -12.35 -8.77
N HIS A 343 6.09 -12.67 -8.73
CA HIS A 343 6.70 -13.54 -9.73
C HIS A 343 6.05 -14.93 -9.77
N PHE A 344 5.73 -15.49 -8.60
CA PHE A 344 5.00 -16.75 -8.51
C PHE A 344 3.62 -16.64 -9.17
N TYR A 345 2.86 -15.59 -8.89
CA TYR A 345 1.55 -15.36 -9.52
C TYR A 345 1.64 -15.17 -11.03
N GLU A 346 2.64 -14.43 -11.53
CA GLU A 346 2.87 -14.26 -12.97
C GLU A 346 3.14 -15.59 -13.69
N GLY A 347 3.79 -16.54 -13.02
CA GLY A 347 3.96 -17.90 -13.57
C GLY A 347 2.64 -18.65 -13.81
N TRP A 348 1.59 -18.32 -13.06
CA TRP A 348 0.26 -18.94 -13.18
C TRP A 348 -0.68 -18.17 -14.11
N PHE A 349 -0.68 -16.85 -14.00
CA PHE A 349 -1.68 -15.99 -14.65
C PHE A 349 -1.14 -15.25 -15.88
N GLY A 350 0.15 -15.39 -16.19
CA GLY A 350 0.84 -14.56 -17.17
C GLY A 350 1.28 -13.22 -16.57
N LYS A 351 1.91 -12.37 -17.38
CA LYS A 351 2.37 -11.05 -16.93
C LYS A 351 1.18 -10.21 -16.49
N LEU A 352 1.21 -9.75 -15.26
CA LEU A 352 0.08 -9.03 -14.67
C LEU A 352 -0.06 -7.61 -15.23
N SER A 353 1.02 -7.04 -15.77
CA SER A 353 1.00 -5.76 -16.50
C SER A 353 0.27 -5.82 -17.84
N GLU A 354 0.14 -7.01 -18.43
CA GLU A 354 -0.56 -7.25 -19.70
C GLU A 354 -2.00 -7.74 -19.47
N MET A 355 -2.39 -7.96 -18.21
CA MET A 355 -3.72 -8.44 -17.84
C MET A 355 -4.76 -7.31 -17.82
N PRO A 356 -5.96 -7.51 -18.40
CA PRO A 356 -7.06 -6.55 -18.28
C PRO A 356 -7.45 -6.32 -16.82
N HIS A 357 -7.71 -5.06 -16.45
CA HIS A 357 -8.05 -4.70 -15.07
C HIS A 357 -9.28 -5.44 -14.52
N SER A 358 -10.26 -5.76 -15.38
CA SER A 358 -11.45 -6.54 -15.03
C SER A 358 -11.13 -7.96 -14.51
N GLN A 359 -9.93 -8.46 -14.81
CA GLN A 359 -9.45 -9.78 -14.38
C GLN A 359 -8.58 -9.73 -13.13
N TYR A 360 -8.18 -8.57 -12.61
CA TYR A 360 -7.32 -8.48 -11.42
C TYR A 360 -7.91 -9.17 -10.18
N LYS A 361 -9.24 -9.17 -10.05
CA LYS A 361 -9.95 -9.89 -8.98
C LYS A 361 -9.72 -11.40 -9.00
N LEU A 362 -9.25 -11.94 -10.12
CA LEU A 362 -9.00 -13.37 -10.29
C LEU A 362 -7.61 -13.78 -9.78
N ILE A 363 -6.69 -12.85 -9.53
CA ILE A 363 -5.32 -13.12 -9.08
C ILE A 363 -5.35 -13.56 -7.61
N THR A 364 -5.69 -14.82 -7.37
CA THR A 364 -5.76 -15.44 -6.04
C THR A 364 -5.35 -16.90 -6.11
N ALA A 365 -4.86 -17.42 -4.99
CA ALA A 365 -4.55 -18.83 -4.86
C ALA A 365 -5.72 -19.76 -5.18
N ALA A 366 -6.96 -19.33 -4.92
CA ALA A 366 -8.18 -20.10 -5.21
C ALA A 366 -8.39 -20.33 -6.73
N ASN A 367 -7.84 -19.45 -7.57
CA ASN A 367 -7.95 -19.54 -9.03
C ASN A 367 -6.73 -20.18 -9.70
N MET A 368 -5.73 -20.62 -8.93
CA MET A 368 -4.62 -21.43 -9.44
C MET A 368 -5.11 -22.83 -9.80
N ARG A 369 -5.68 -22.99 -10.99
CA ARG A 369 -6.08 -24.30 -11.52
C ARG A 369 -4.88 -24.96 -12.18
N PRO A 370 -4.51 -26.20 -11.82
CA PRO A 370 -3.44 -26.92 -12.50
C PRO A 370 -3.66 -26.86 -14.02
N LYS A 371 -2.64 -26.45 -14.78
CA LYS A 371 -2.69 -26.58 -16.25
C LYS A 371 -3.00 -28.05 -16.52
N ARG A 372 -4.18 -28.34 -17.09
CA ARG A 372 -4.48 -29.67 -17.63
C ARG A 372 -3.37 -29.94 -18.63
N MET A 373 -2.47 -30.87 -18.32
CA MET A 373 -1.56 -31.39 -19.34
C MET A 373 -2.45 -31.93 -20.43
N SER A 374 -2.44 -31.29 -21.60
CA SER A 374 -2.99 -31.88 -22.80
C SER A 374 -2.24 -33.20 -22.98
N ASN A 375 -2.91 -34.31 -22.68
CA ASN A 375 -2.46 -35.63 -23.10
C ASN A 375 -2.44 -35.58 -24.63
N ALA A 376 -1.30 -35.19 -25.20
CA ALA A 376 -0.95 -35.55 -26.56
C ALA A 376 -0.85 -37.08 -26.56
N ARG A 377 -1.95 -37.72 -26.93
CA ARG A 377 -1.94 -39.11 -27.36
C ARG A 377 -1.22 -39.10 -28.71
N SER A 378 0.05 -39.45 -28.67
CA SER A 378 0.82 -39.88 -29.85
C SER A 378 0.24 -41.15 -30.45
#